data_AF-A0A429E7K2-F1
#
_entry.id   AF-A0A429E7K2-F1
#
_cell.length_a   1.000
_cell.length_b   1.000
_cell.length_c   1.000
_cell.angle_alpha   90.00
_cell.angle_beta   90.00
_cell.angle_gamma   90.00
#
_symmetry.space_group_name_H-M   'P 1'
#
loop_
_entity.id
_entity.type
_entity.pdbx_description
1 polymer ?
#
loop_
_entity_poly.entity_id
_entity_poly.type
_entity_poly.pdbx_seq_one_letter_code
_entity_poly.pdbx_strand_id
1 'polypeptide(L)'
;MNLDEAERILENLVAGRAQRRSDDLLPGAELVVDGGRRVALARQVRRDTNLPALFWIRPLAVALQDPETRLPVFDPAVVRRRALHVTAARREGSRLRLELADGSAVTVQPARSGRLVTLQAFDTWMTTIPNDERRALESLEHD
;
A
#
# COMPACT_ATOMS: atom_id res chain seq x y z
N MET A 1 13.46 15.47 -3.55
CA MET A 1 12.20 16.23 -3.65
C MET A 1 11.75 16.60 -2.24
N ASN A 2 10.77 17.50 -2.08
CA ASN A 2 10.16 17.72 -0.77
C ASN A 2 9.16 16.59 -0.45
N LEU A 3 8.79 16.43 0.83
CA LEU A 3 7.93 15.34 1.27
C LEU A 3 6.47 15.49 0.82
N ASP A 4 6.01 16.71 0.54
CA ASP A 4 4.65 16.96 0.01
C ASP A 4 4.52 16.43 -1.43
N GLU A 5 5.56 16.61 -2.24
CA GLU A 5 5.61 16.03 -3.58
C GLU A 5 5.69 14.50 -3.52
N ALA A 6 6.45 13.96 -2.56
CA ALA A 6 6.56 12.53 -2.34
C ALA A 6 5.20 11.91 -1.96
N GLU A 7 4.46 12.55 -1.06
CA GLU A 7 3.10 12.18 -0.67
C GLU A 7 2.17 12.10 -1.87
N ARG A 8 2.10 13.17 -2.66
CA ARG A 8 1.25 13.21 -3.86
C ARG A 8 1.62 12.12 -4.88
N ILE A 9 2.91 11.83 -5.05
CA ILE A 9 3.35 10.74 -5.93
C ILE A 9 2.93 9.40 -5.36
N LEU A 10 3.11 9.20 -4.06
CA LEU A 10 2.73 7.96 -3.37
C LEU A 10 1.23 7.71 -3.46
N GLU A 11 0.39 8.70 -3.19
CA GLU A 11 -1.07 8.67 -3.36
C GLU A 11 -1.46 8.26 -4.77
N ASN A 12 -0.85 8.88 -5.79
CA ASN A 12 -1.13 8.54 -7.18
C ASN A 12 -0.72 7.09 -7.51
N LEU A 13 0.40 6.61 -6.95
CA LEU A 13 0.86 5.24 -7.16
C LEU A 13 -0.08 4.22 -6.52
N VAL A 14 -0.42 4.38 -5.24
CA VAL A 14 -1.29 3.41 -4.54
C VAL A 14 -2.72 3.42 -5.11
N ALA A 15 -3.22 4.58 -5.55
CA ALA A 15 -4.50 4.69 -6.22
C ALA A 15 -4.49 4.20 -7.68
N GLY A 16 -3.33 3.86 -8.25
CA GLY A 16 -3.22 3.43 -9.64
C GLY A 16 -3.45 4.55 -10.67
N ARG A 17 -3.39 5.83 -10.25
CA ARG A 17 -3.64 6.98 -11.13
C ARG A 17 -2.56 7.10 -12.20
N ALA A 18 -2.98 7.38 -13.44
CA ALA A 18 -2.12 7.47 -14.62
C ALA A 18 -1.28 6.21 -14.93
N GLN A 19 -1.62 5.05 -14.35
CA GLN A 19 -1.03 3.76 -14.69
C GLN A 19 -1.88 3.08 -15.78
N ARG A 20 -1.23 2.35 -16.68
CA ARG A 20 -1.94 1.52 -17.66
C ARG A 20 -2.56 0.33 -16.93
N ARG A 21 -3.81 0.01 -17.27
CA ARG A 21 -4.44 -1.26 -16.85
C ARG A 21 -3.65 -2.43 -17.44
N SER A 22 -3.51 -3.49 -16.67
CA SER A 22 -3.06 -4.79 -17.13
C SER A 22 -4.28 -5.69 -17.12
N ASP A 23 -4.76 -6.07 -18.29
CA ASP A 23 -5.95 -6.90 -18.45
C ASP A 23 -7.17 -6.30 -17.70
N ASP A 24 -7.93 -7.13 -16.99
CA ASP A 24 -9.08 -6.74 -16.17
C ASP A 24 -8.72 -6.28 -14.75
N LEU A 25 -7.44 -6.20 -14.41
CA LEU A 25 -7.00 -5.83 -13.06
C LEU A 25 -6.83 -4.32 -12.92
N LEU A 26 -7.40 -3.77 -11.85
CA LEU A 26 -7.22 -2.36 -11.50
C LEU A 26 -5.75 -2.07 -11.13
N PRO A 27 -5.13 -1.01 -11.67
CA PRO A 27 -3.75 -0.66 -11.35
C PRO A 27 -3.60 -0.28 -9.88
N GLY A 28 -2.38 -0.33 -9.37
CA GLY A 28 -2.05 -0.02 -7.99
C GLY A 28 -0.56 -0.14 -7.73
N ALA A 29 -0.14 -0.16 -6.48
CA ALA A 29 1.27 -0.16 -6.13
C ALA A 29 1.72 -1.42 -5.38
N GLU A 30 3.01 -1.71 -5.49
CA GLU A 30 3.73 -2.63 -4.63
C GLU A 30 4.89 -1.89 -3.94
N LEU A 31 5.16 -2.29 -2.70
CA LEU A 31 6.34 -1.90 -1.95
C LEU A 31 7.44 -2.93 -2.21
N VAL A 32 8.60 -2.44 -2.62
CA VAL A 32 9.83 -3.21 -2.79
C VAL A 32 10.76 -2.83 -1.65
N VAL A 33 11.04 -3.78 -0.77
CA VAL A 33 11.98 -3.61 0.33
C VAL A 33 13.36 -4.09 -0.11
N ASP A 34 14.42 -3.45 0.37
CA ASP A 34 15.80 -3.89 0.16
C ASP A 34 15.94 -5.41 0.44
N GLY A 35 16.56 -6.14 -0.50
CA GLY A 35 16.52 -7.60 -0.56
C GLY A 35 15.49 -8.20 -1.54
N GLY A 36 14.75 -7.34 -2.26
CA GLY A 36 13.89 -7.74 -3.39
C GLY A 36 12.51 -8.25 -2.99
N ARG A 37 12.16 -8.20 -1.70
CA ARG A 37 10.82 -8.56 -1.22
C ARG A 37 9.80 -7.58 -1.75
N ARG A 38 8.75 -8.10 -2.39
CA ARG A 38 7.65 -7.32 -2.98
C ARG A 38 6.35 -7.65 -2.27
N VAL A 39 5.62 -6.63 -1.87
CA VAL A 39 4.30 -6.76 -1.22
C VAL A 39 3.33 -5.76 -1.85
N ALA A 40 2.09 -6.17 -2.07
CA ALA A 40 1.05 -5.26 -2.57
C ALA A 40 0.76 -4.18 -1.52
N LEU A 41 0.46 -2.97 -1.95
CA LEU A 41 0.04 -1.88 -1.06
C LEU A 41 -1.44 -1.61 -1.26
N ALA A 42 -2.20 -1.70 -0.18
CA ALA A 42 -3.59 -1.25 -0.20
C ALA A 42 -3.66 0.21 -0.69
N ARG A 43 -4.81 0.61 -1.22
CA ARG A 43 -4.98 1.87 -1.96
C ARG A 43 -4.95 3.13 -1.09
N GLN A 44 -4.65 2.97 0.19
CA GLN A 44 -4.62 4.04 1.18
C GLN A 44 -3.18 4.41 1.54
N VAL A 45 -2.96 5.71 1.67
CA VAL A 45 -1.79 6.31 2.29
C VAL A 45 -2.27 7.48 3.13
N ARG A 46 -1.62 7.71 4.27
CA ARG A 46 -1.88 8.89 5.10
C ARG A 46 -0.57 9.41 5.64
N ARG A 47 -0.34 10.72 5.57
CA ARG A 47 0.78 11.34 6.28
C ARG A 47 0.39 11.71 7.69
N ASP A 48 1.34 11.56 8.62
CA ASP A 48 1.09 11.92 10.01
C ASP A 48 1.04 13.44 10.20
N THR A 49 0.01 13.91 10.91
CA THR A 49 -0.23 15.34 11.15
C THR A 49 0.80 15.94 12.10
N ASN A 50 1.28 15.15 13.08
CA ASN A 50 2.24 15.62 14.08
C ASN A 50 3.69 15.38 13.63
N LEU A 51 3.90 14.37 12.78
CA LEU A 51 5.21 14.02 12.25
C LEU A 51 5.17 13.97 10.72
N PRO A 52 5.34 15.09 10.00
CA PRO A 52 5.25 15.12 8.54
C PRO A 52 6.28 14.24 7.80
N ALA A 53 7.30 13.72 8.49
CA ALA A 53 8.22 12.72 7.95
C ALA A 53 7.64 11.30 7.94
N LEU A 54 6.51 11.06 8.59
CA LEU A 54 5.93 9.74 8.80
C LEU A 54 4.75 9.50 7.85
N PHE A 55 4.87 8.44 7.05
CA PHE A 55 3.87 8.00 6.08
C PHE A 55 3.27 6.67 6.54
N TRP A 56 1.97 6.62 6.72
CA TRP A 56 1.20 5.42 7.01
C TRP A 56 0.77 4.75 5.70
N ILE A 57 1.08 3.47 5.58
CA ILE A 57 0.71 2.60 4.45
C ILE A 57 0.18 1.27 4.98
N ARG A 58 -0.50 0.49 4.13
CA ARG A 58 -0.96 -0.87 4.49
C ARG A 58 -0.44 -1.93 3.51
N PRO A 59 0.71 -2.57 3.80
CA PRO A 59 1.19 -3.70 3.03
C PRO A 59 0.30 -4.93 3.20
N LEU A 60 -0.09 -5.55 2.10
CA LEU A 60 -0.91 -6.76 2.06
C LEU A 60 -0.02 -8.01 2.07
N ALA A 61 0.52 -8.32 3.25
CA ALA A 61 1.39 -9.47 3.46
C ALA A 61 0.55 -10.75 3.62
N VAL A 62 0.23 -11.40 2.49
CA VAL A 62 -0.45 -12.71 2.38
C VAL A 62 -1.89 -12.73 2.92
N ALA A 63 -2.84 -13.03 2.04
CA ALA A 63 -4.20 -13.36 2.47
C ALA A 63 -4.25 -14.79 3.01
N LEU A 64 -4.94 -15.02 4.12
CA LEU A 64 -5.37 -16.36 4.49
C LEU A 64 -6.54 -16.76 3.58
N GLN A 65 -6.80 -18.06 3.41
CA GLN A 65 -8.02 -18.52 2.78
C GLN A 65 -9.02 -18.92 3.85
N ASP A 66 -10.24 -18.40 3.75
CA ASP A 66 -11.37 -18.90 4.52
C ASP A 66 -11.61 -20.37 4.16
N PRO A 67 -11.67 -21.29 5.14
CA PRO A 67 -11.81 -22.71 4.85
C PRO A 67 -13.18 -23.08 4.25
N GLU A 68 -14.24 -22.31 4.54
CA GLU A 68 -15.61 -22.60 4.10
C GLU A 68 -15.90 -21.99 2.73
N THR A 69 -15.55 -20.72 2.54
CA THR A 69 -15.87 -19.94 1.34
C THR A 69 -14.75 -19.96 0.30
N ARG A 70 -13.54 -20.42 0.68
CA ARG A 70 -12.31 -20.35 -0.13
C ARG A 70 -11.91 -18.94 -0.56
N LEU A 71 -12.55 -17.92 0.00
CA LEU A 71 -12.25 -16.53 -0.29
C LEU A 71 -11.02 -16.06 0.52
N PRO A 72 -10.26 -15.09 -0.01
CA PRO A 72 -9.17 -14.48 0.74
C PRO A 72 -9.73 -13.69 1.93
N VAL A 73 -9.21 -14.00 3.13
CA VAL A 73 -9.45 -13.27 4.37
C VAL A 73 -8.19 -12.49 4.68
N PHE A 74 -8.37 -11.17 4.80
CA PHE A 74 -7.33 -10.29 5.28
C PHE A 74 -7.60 -10.03 6.75
N ASP A 75 -6.94 -10.80 7.62
CA ASP A 75 -6.98 -10.53 9.06
C ASP A 75 -6.38 -9.14 9.30
N PRO A 76 -7.13 -8.15 9.85
CA PRO A 76 -6.59 -6.83 10.19
C PRO A 76 -5.36 -6.90 11.10
N ALA A 77 -5.27 -7.93 11.95
CA ALA A 77 -4.10 -8.19 12.78
C ALA A 77 -2.87 -8.65 11.97
N VAL A 78 -3.05 -9.14 10.75
CA VAL A 78 -1.99 -9.53 9.81
C VAL A 78 -1.70 -8.42 8.80
N VAL A 79 -2.72 -7.82 8.18
CA VAL A 79 -2.58 -6.68 7.25
C VAL A 79 -2.52 -5.34 7.97
N ARG A 80 -1.76 -5.26 9.06
CA ARG A 80 -1.62 -4.03 9.85
C ARG A 80 -0.99 -2.90 9.04
N ARG A 81 -1.32 -1.66 9.41
CA ARG A 81 -0.62 -0.50 8.86
C ARG A 81 0.85 -0.52 9.27
N ARG A 82 1.67 0.18 8.50
CA ARG A 82 3.09 0.38 8.75
C ARG A 82 3.41 1.86 8.61
N ALA A 83 4.21 2.35 9.56
CA ALA A 83 4.81 3.67 9.48
C ALA A 83 6.12 3.58 8.70
N LEU A 84 6.28 4.47 7.72
CA LEU A 84 7.55 4.75 7.06
C LEU A 84 8.03 6.12 7.55
N HIS A 85 9.11 6.14 8.33
CA HIS A 85 9.74 7.39 8.74
C HIS A 85 10.72 7.81 7.64
N VAL A 86 10.27 8.67 6.74
CA VAL A 86 10.96 9.08 5.51
C VAL A 86 11.87 10.27 5.78
N THR A 87 13.16 10.13 5.51
CA THR A 87 14.16 11.19 5.61
C THR A 87 14.43 11.85 4.27
N ALA A 88 14.33 11.11 3.17
CA ALA A 88 14.44 11.65 1.83
C ALA A 88 13.60 10.85 0.83
N ALA A 89 13.24 11.51 -0.27
CA ALA A 89 12.47 10.91 -1.35
C ALA A 89 13.04 11.30 -2.71
N ARG A 90 13.02 10.33 -3.63
CA ARG A 90 13.48 10.49 -5.01
C ARG A 90 12.54 9.79 -5.98
N ARG A 91 12.21 10.47 -7.08
CA ARG A 91 11.48 9.87 -8.19
C ARG A 91 12.45 9.21 -9.14
N GLU A 92 12.18 7.96 -9.50
CA GLU A 92 12.95 7.15 -10.44
C GLU A 92 12.02 6.66 -11.54
N GLY A 93 11.77 7.54 -12.53
CA GLY A 93 10.78 7.29 -13.58
C GLY A 93 9.36 7.17 -13.01
N SER A 94 8.77 5.97 -13.09
CA SER A 94 7.46 5.64 -12.52
C SER A 94 7.52 5.15 -11.07
N ARG A 95 8.69 5.16 -10.44
CA ARG A 95 8.91 4.67 -9.08
C ARG A 95 9.20 5.83 -8.13
N LEU A 96 8.85 5.62 -6.86
CA LEU A 96 9.20 6.50 -5.76
C LEU A 96 10.10 5.75 -4.80
N ARG A 97 11.37 6.14 -4.74
CA ARG A 97 12.33 5.66 -3.75
C ARG A 97 12.23 6.53 -2.50
N LEU A 98 12.09 5.88 -1.34
CA LEU A 98 12.00 6.50 -0.03
C LEU A 98 13.19 6.01 0.80
N GLU A 99 13.98 6.94 1.31
CA GLU A 99 15.03 6.69 2.28
C GLU A 99 14.42 6.85 3.68
N LEU A 100 14.70 5.89 4.56
CA LEU A 100 14.09 5.80 5.88
C LEU A 100 15.07 6.23 6.97
N ALA A 101 14.54 6.63 8.12
CA ALA A 101 15.33 7.10 9.27
C ALA A 101 16.25 6.02 9.88
N ASP A 102 15.95 4.74 9.65
CA ASP A 102 16.79 3.61 10.05
C ASP A 102 17.94 3.32 9.07
N GLY A 103 18.09 4.15 8.03
CA GLY A 103 19.11 4.01 6.99
C GLY A 103 18.75 3.03 5.87
N SER A 104 17.60 2.35 5.95
CA SER A 104 17.12 1.48 4.87
C SER A 104 16.41 2.27 3.77
N ALA A 105 16.19 1.64 2.62
CA ALA A 105 15.38 2.22 1.55
C ALA A 105 14.25 1.28 1.13
N VAL A 106 13.15 1.89 0.70
CA VAL A 106 12.03 1.19 0.07
C VAL A 106 11.66 1.87 -1.23
N THR A 107 11.18 1.09 -2.19
CA THR A 107 10.69 1.62 -3.46
C THR A 107 9.22 1.30 -3.62
N VAL A 108 8.40 2.32 -3.81
CA VAL A 108 7.01 2.17 -4.23
C VAL A 108 6.94 2.29 -5.74
N GLN A 109 6.30 1.32 -6.38
CA GLN A 109 6.22 1.24 -7.84
C GLN A 109 4.90 0.59 -8.28
N PRO A 110 4.52 0.70 -9.57
CA PRO A 110 3.38 -0.03 -10.10
C PRO A 110 3.47 -1.53 -9.79
N ALA A 111 2.37 -2.09 -9.29
CA ALA A 111 2.25 -3.50 -8.95
C ALA A 111 2.32 -4.38 -10.21
N ARG A 112 2.95 -5.55 -10.07
CA ARG A 112 2.97 -6.58 -11.12
C ARG A 112 1.76 -7.52 -10.99
N SER A 113 1.47 -8.31 -12.02
CA SER A 113 0.28 -9.20 -12.12
C SER A 113 -0.09 -9.93 -10.83
N GLY A 114 0.84 -10.65 -10.19
CA GLY A 114 0.54 -11.35 -8.92
C GLY A 114 0.16 -10.43 -7.76
N ARG A 115 0.67 -9.20 -7.73
CA ARG A 115 0.30 -8.18 -6.72
C ARG A 115 -1.01 -7.49 -7.07
N LEU A 116 -1.31 -7.31 -8.36
CA LEU A 116 -2.61 -6.82 -8.80
C LEU A 116 -3.75 -7.79 -8.43
N VAL A 117 -3.52 -9.11 -8.52
CA VAL A 117 -4.49 -10.12 -8.04
C VAL A 117 -4.72 -9.98 -6.53
N THR A 118 -3.66 -9.74 -5.75
CA THR A 118 -3.79 -9.52 -4.29
C THR A 118 -4.59 -8.25 -3.99
N LEU A 119 -4.36 -7.17 -4.75
CA LEU A 119 -5.12 -5.93 -4.61
C LEU A 119 -6.59 -6.12 -4.95
N GLN A 120 -6.88 -6.82 -6.05
CA GLN A 120 -8.26 -7.10 -6.44
C GLN A 120 -8.98 -7.94 -5.37
N ALA A 121 -8.30 -8.95 -4.80
CA ALA A 121 -8.83 -9.73 -3.69
C ALA A 121 -9.14 -8.86 -2.46
N PHE A 122 -8.24 -7.94 -2.12
CA PHE A 122 -8.44 -7.00 -1.01
C PHE A 122 -9.60 -6.04 -1.28
N ASP A 123 -9.67 -5.48 -2.48
CA ASP A 123 -10.76 -4.60 -2.91
C ASP A 123 -12.12 -5.31 -2.82
N THR A 124 -12.18 -6.59 -3.22
CA THR A 124 -13.39 -7.42 -3.08
C THR A 124 -13.71 -7.71 -1.61
N TRP A 125 -12.75 -8.05 -0.77
CA TRP A 125 -12.99 -8.28 0.66
C TRP A 125 -13.48 -7.01 1.38
N MET A 126 -12.97 -5.85 1.02
CA MET A 126 -13.44 -4.57 1.56
C MET A 126 -14.94 -4.34 1.30
N THR A 127 -15.52 -4.90 0.24
CA THR A 127 -16.98 -4.80 -0.01
C THR A 127 -17.80 -5.78 0.82
N THR A 128 -17.19 -6.82 1.39
CA THR A 128 -17.89 -7.84 2.20
C THR A 128 -17.96 -7.50 3.69
N ILE A 129 -17.08 -6.63 4.18
CA ILE A 129 -17.03 -6.25 5.60
C ILE A 129 -18.01 -5.10 5.94
N PRO A 130 -18.43 -4.99 7.23
CA PRO A 130 -19.23 -3.87 7.73
C PRO A 130 -18.64 -2.49 7.39
N ASN A 131 -19.51 -1.50 7.23
CA ASN A 131 -19.11 -0.15 6.79
C ASN A 131 -18.21 0.57 7.79
N ASP A 132 -18.42 0.36 9.09
CA ASP A 132 -17.62 0.89 10.19
C ASP A 132 -16.20 0.29 10.20
N GLU A 133 -16.09 -1.03 10.05
CA GLU A 133 -14.80 -1.71 9.91
C GLU A 133 -14.04 -1.23 8.66
N ARG A 134 -14.75 -1.10 7.53
CA ARG A 134 -14.18 -0.56 6.29
C ARG A 134 -13.61 0.84 6.47
N ARG A 135 -14.37 1.75 7.11
CA ARG A 135 -13.92 3.13 7.35
C ARG A 135 -12.68 3.18 8.26
N ALA A 136 -12.64 2.33 9.28
CA ALA A 136 -11.47 2.24 10.16
C ALA A 136 -10.20 1.78 9.41
N LEU A 137 -10.35 0.82 8.48
CA LEU A 137 -9.25 0.37 7.63
C LEU A 137 -8.82 1.43 6.62
N GLU A 138 -9.78 2.19 6.06
CA GLU A 138 -9.54 3.25 5.09
C GLU A 138 -8.80 4.45 5.69
N SER A 139 -9.09 4.82 6.95
CA SER A 139 -8.50 6.00 7.58
C SER A 139 -7.02 5.81 7.94
N LEU A 140 -6.57 4.56 8.08
CA LEU A 140 -5.25 4.23 8.63
C LEU A 140 -4.99 4.92 9.98
N GLU A 141 -6.03 5.18 10.79
CA GLU A 141 -5.91 5.80 12.13
C GLU A 141 -5.62 4.75 13.21
N HIS A 142 -6.14 3.54 13.02
CA HIS A 142 -6.05 2.43 13.96
C HIS A 142 -5.64 1.13 13.23
N ASP A 143 -5.25 0.11 14.00
CA ASP A 143 -5.04 -1.26 13.53
C ASP A 143 -6.22 -2.14 13.93
#